data_AF-A0A5E4AKH5-F1
#
_entry.id   AF-A0A5E4AKH5-F1
#
_cell.length_a   1.000
_cell.length_b   1.000
_cell.length_c   1.000
_cell.angle_alpha   90.00
_cell.angle_beta   90.00
_cell.angle_gamma   90.00
#
_symmetry.space_group_name_H-M   'P 1'
#
loop_
_entity.id
_entity.type
_entity.pdbx_description
1 polymer ?
#
loop_
_entity_poly.entity_id
_entity_poly.type
_entity_poly.pdbx_seq_one_letter_code
_entity_poly.pdbx_strand_id
1 'polypeptide(L)'
;MDDLRVLWMRDLVYSAFSITDPQLFEELLNRDDGEAEDVILHFLNQMSDEEGAATLFFYRTAVPEEVEVEIDNQMPALSEDEEEEEQSGSVDRGPESIPEASDMKEAMEIMPETLEYGIINAHVLHLLRGIICQVFLPALSFNQHKTDMTLGVPSAKPSDSFLYDRDLSGEPVEYHSVQLIRDEFLMNLQKFANSIQRTMQQLEGEIKLEMPSISLEGEVSNLAADPDTVETLEQCVINWLNQISAAVEGQLKKTPQGNGPLAEIEFWRERNATLSALYEQTKLPTVRKVLDVIRESDSLLVANLQPVLAELFKYHIEASDNVRFLSTVERHFKVRPVLCLTQSALGGGCHM
;
A
#
# COMPACT_ATOMS: atom_id res chain seq x y z
N MET A 1 0.95 0.80 -36.53
CA MET A 1 1.84 0.25 -35.49
C MET A 1 2.00 -1.24 -35.77
N ASP A 2 3.21 -1.65 -36.15
CA ASP A 2 3.48 -2.99 -36.68
C ASP A 2 4.29 -3.89 -35.71
N ASP A 3 4.73 -3.37 -34.55
CA ASP A 3 5.46 -4.15 -33.55
C ASP A 3 4.49 -5.02 -32.72
N LEU A 4 4.59 -6.33 -32.92
CA LEU A 4 3.75 -7.34 -32.28
C LEU A 4 3.97 -7.42 -30.76
N ARG A 5 5.12 -7.01 -30.24
CA ARG A 5 5.42 -6.95 -28.79
C ARG A 5 4.64 -5.82 -28.13
N VAL A 6 4.56 -4.66 -28.79
CA VAL A 6 3.76 -3.52 -28.33
C VAL A 6 2.26 -3.87 -28.34
N LEU A 7 1.80 -4.57 -29.38
CA LEU A 7 0.42 -5.07 -29.44
C LEU A 7 0.11 -6.12 -28.37
N TRP A 8 1.06 -6.99 -28.01
CA TRP A 8 0.92 -7.92 -26.89
C TRP A 8 0.80 -7.17 -25.55
N MET A 9 1.62 -6.12 -25.33
CA MET A 9 1.52 -5.28 -24.14
C MET A 9 0.19 -4.53 -24.06
N ARG A 10 -0.34 -4.03 -25.19
CA ARG A 10 -1.68 -3.45 -25.28
C ARG A 10 -2.74 -4.41 -24.77
N ASP A 11 -2.77 -5.63 -25.30
CA ASP A 11 -3.79 -6.61 -24.94
C ASP A 11 -3.72 -6.98 -23.45
N LEU A 12 -2.51 -7.03 -22.89
CA LEU A 12 -2.28 -7.22 -21.46
C LEU A 12 -2.83 -6.05 -20.62
N VAL A 13 -2.54 -4.81 -21.02
CA VAL A 13 -3.03 -3.58 -20.35
C VAL A 13 -4.56 -3.51 -20.41
N TYR A 14 -5.17 -3.85 -21.55
CA TYR A 14 -6.62 -3.87 -21.71
C TYR A 14 -7.30 -4.89 -20.81
N SER A 15 -6.73 -6.10 -20.75
CA SER A 15 -7.19 -7.14 -19.84
C SER A 15 -7.05 -6.72 -18.37
N ALA A 16 -5.89 -6.17 -17.99
CA ALA A 16 -5.57 -5.78 -16.62
C ALA A 16 -6.47 -4.65 -16.09
N PHE A 17 -6.76 -3.63 -16.92
CA PHE A 17 -7.59 -2.49 -16.53
C PHE A 17 -9.06 -2.61 -16.91
N SER A 18 -9.47 -3.73 -17.51
CA SER A 18 -10.82 -3.94 -18.06
C SER A 18 -11.26 -2.80 -18.99
N ILE A 19 -10.33 -2.36 -19.86
CA ILE A 19 -10.57 -1.30 -20.83
C ILE A 19 -11.35 -1.88 -22.01
N THR A 20 -12.41 -1.19 -22.42
CA THR A 20 -13.27 -1.60 -23.54
C THR A 20 -13.14 -0.67 -24.75
N ASP A 21 -12.57 0.52 -24.56
CA ASP A 21 -12.33 1.47 -25.63
C ASP A 21 -11.01 1.14 -26.34
N PRO A 22 -11.05 0.78 -27.64
CA PRO A 22 -9.86 0.41 -28.40
C PRO A 22 -8.96 1.59 -28.77
N GLN A 23 -9.37 2.84 -28.53
CA GLN A 23 -8.58 4.03 -28.91
C GLN A 23 -7.61 4.45 -27.80
N LEU A 24 -7.88 4.11 -26.54
CA LEU A 24 -7.12 4.62 -25.39
C LEU A 24 -5.64 4.23 -25.36
N PHE A 25 -5.26 3.12 -26.00
CA PHE A 25 -3.85 2.75 -26.06
C PHE A 25 -3.13 3.47 -27.20
N GLU A 26 -3.80 3.66 -28.33
CA GLU A 26 -3.27 4.49 -29.42
C GLU A 26 -3.13 5.95 -28.97
N GLU A 27 -4.09 6.47 -28.19
CA GLU A 27 -3.97 7.80 -27.56
C GLU A 27 -2.79 7.88 -26.59
N LEU A 28 -2.55 6.83 -25.79
CA LEU A 28 -1.39 6.75 -24.89
C LEU A 28 -0.08 6.82 -25.67
N LEU A 29 0.02 6.07 -26.77
CA LEU A 29 1.23 6.00 -27.59
C LEU A 29 1.52 7.31 -28.32
N ASN A 30 0.49 7.99 -28.80
CA ASN A 30 0.62 9.27 -29.50
C ASN A 30 0.70 10.48 -28.55
N ARG A 31 0.69 10.28 -27.24
CA ARG A 31 0.79 11.37 -26.27
C ARG A 31 2.20 11.96 -26.30
N ASP A 32 2.29 13.27 -26.05
CA ASP A 32 3.57 13.98 -25.93
C ASP A 32 4.48 13.71 -27.15
N ASP A 33 3.93 13.92 -28.36
CA ASP A 33 4.60 13.69 -29.66
C ASP A 33 5.18 12.28 -29.89
N GLY A 34 4.67 11.26 -29.19
CA GLY A 34 5.10 9.87 -29.36
C GLY A 34 6.11 9.39 -28.30
N GLU A 35 6.44 10.21 -27.31
CA GLU A 35 7.40 9.86 -26.26
C GLU A 35 7.06 8.54 -25.54
N ALA A 36 5.77 8.27 -25.33
CA ALA A 36 5.34 7.03 -24.69
C ALA A 36 5.65 5.79 -25.55
N GLU A 37 5.53 5.89 -26.87
CA GLU A 37 5.92 4.84 -27.81
C GLU A 37 7.43 4.65 -27.79
N ASP A 38 8.20 5.74 -27.81
CA ASP A 38 9.65 5.71 -27.75
C ASP A 38 10.17 5.09 -26.45
N VAL A 39 9.55 5.36 -25.30
CA VAL A 39 9.89 4.74 -24.01
C VAL A 39 9.62 3.23 -24.03
N ILE A 40 8.49 2.78 -24.60
CA ILE A 40 8.18 1.35 -24.70
C ILE A 40 9.17 0.66 -25.63
N LEU A 41 9.44 1.24 -26.80
CA LEU A 41 10.39 0.69 -27.76
C LEU A 41 11.82 0.70 -27.20
N HIS A 42 12.20 1.75 -26.48
CA HIS A 42 13.45 1.82 -25.75
C HIS A 42 13.52 0.70 -24.71
N PHE A 43 12.48 0.47 -23.90
CA PHE A 43 12.45 -0.62 -22.94
C PHE A 43 12.57 -2.01 -23.58
N LEU A 44 11.92 -2.23 -24.72
CA LEU A 44 11.97 -3.52 -25.43
C LEU A 44 13.30 -3.76 -26.15
N ASN A 45 13.95 -2.69 -26.61
CA ASN A 45 15.14 -2.76 -27.47
C ASN A 45 16.45 -2.41 -26.75
N GLN A 46 16.39 -1.70 -25.62
CA GLN A 46 17.53 -1.27 -24.82
C GLN A 46 17.43 -1.85 -23.40
N MET A 47 18.47 -2.56 -23.01
CA MET A 47 18.72 -2.93 -21.62
C MET A 47 19.45 -1.74 -20.98
N SER A 48 19.04 -1.32 -19.78
CA SER A 48 19.79 -0.32 -19.01
C SER A 48 21.24 -0.78 -18.81
N ASP A 49 22.20 0.11 -19.02
CA ASP A 49 23.64 -0.14 -18.77
C ASP A 49 23.97 -0.33 -17.27
N GLU A 50 23.00 -0.08 -16.40
CA GLU A 50 23.13 -0.32 -14.97
C GLU A 50 22.83 -1.80 -14.67
N GLU A 51 23.51 -2.42 -13.71
CA GLU A 51 23.28 -3.80 -13.24
C GLU A 51 21.86 -4.03 -12.64
N GLY A 52 20.88 -3.19 -12.96
CA GLY A 52 19.51 -3.20 -12.46
C GLY A 52 18.49 -3.70 -13.49
N ALA A 53 17.46 -4.39 -12.99
CA ALA A 53 16.30 -4.75 -13.80
C ALA A 53 15.53 -3.47 -14.20
N ALA A 54 15.26 -3.30 -15.50
CA ALA A 54 14.35 -2.26 -15.98
C ALA A 54 12.90 -2.67 -15.70
N THR A 55 12.04 -1.73 -15.30
CA THR A 55 10.61 -1.98 -15.04
C THR A 55 9.76 -0.89 -15.65
N LEU A 56 8.73 -1.28 -16.41
CA LEU A 56 7.75 -0.37 -16.97
C LEU A 56 6.46 -0.40 -16.15
N PHE A 57 5.96 0.77 -15.73
CA PHE A 57 4.71 0.88 -14.98
C PHE A 57 3.60 1.47 -15.85
N PHE A 58 2.53 0.70 -16.05
CA PHE A 58 1.25 1.22 -16.51
C PHE A 58 0.36 1.49 -15.30
N TYR A 59 -0.14 2.72 -15.17
CA TYR A 59 -1.08 3.08 -14.12
C TYR A 59 -2.27 3.83 -14.72
N ARG A 60 -3.44 3.64 -14.10
CA ARG A 60 -4.67 4.34 -14.46
C ARG A 60 -5.06 5.27 -13.32
N THR A 61 -5.08 6.56 -13.60
CA THR A 61 -5.59 7.57 -12.66
C THR A 61 -7.03 7.91 -13.04
N ALA A 62 -7.97 7.75 -12.10
CA ALA A 62 -9.32 8.27 -12.25
C ALA A 62 -9.34 9.67 -11.64
N VAL A 63 -9.33 10.70 -12.50
CA VAL A 63 -9.54 12.08 -12.06
C VAL A 63 -11.06 12.31 -12.05
N PRO A 64 -11.70 12.57 -10.90
CA PRO A 64 -13.09 12.99 -10.89
C PRO A 64 -13.17 14.35 -11.59
N GLU A 65 -13.98 14.44 -12.63
CA GLU A 65 -14.23 15.68 -13.37
C GLU A 65 -14.98 16.65 -12.44
N GLU A 66 -14.29 17.66 -11.91
CA GLU A 66 -14.94 18.79 -11.26
C GLU A 66 -15.55 19.68 -12.34
N VAL A 67 -16.89 19.72 -12.42
CA VAL A 67 -17.60 20.61 -13.34
C VAL A 67 -17.43 22.05 -12.83
N GLU A 68 -16.48 22.77 -13.41
CA GLU A 68 -16.32 24.21 -13.20
C GLU A 68 -17.48 24.96 -13.87
N VAL A 69 -18.21 25.78 -13.10
CA VAL A 69 -19.11 26.79 -13.65
C VAL A 69 -18.26 28.01 -13.96
N GLU A 70 -18.09 28.31 -15.24
CA GLU A 70 -17.30 29.45 -15.73
C GLU A 70 -17.75 30.78 -15.09
N ILE A 71 -16.80 31.50 -14.49
CA ILE A 71 -16.86 32.96 -14.37
C ILE A 71 -15.66 33.48 -15.14
N ASP A 72 -15.95 34.13 -16.28
CA ASP A 72 -14.99 34.76 -17.17
C ASP A 72 -14.01 35.66 -16.42
N ASN A 73 -12.70 35.41 -16.60
CA ASN A 73 -11.68 36.45 -16.61
C ASN A 73 -10.46 35.98 -17.43
N GLN A 74 -10.21 36.71 -18.52
CA GLN A 74 -9.14 36.48 -19.49
C GLN A 74 -7.75 36.92 -19.00
N MET A 75 -6.73 36.27 -19.61
CA MET A 75 -5.30 36.62 -19.79
C MET A 75 -4.28 35.83 -18.93
N PRO A 76 -3.03 35.69 -19.42
CA PRO A 76 -2.59 35.13 -20.71
C PRO A 76 -1.59 33.96 -20.51
N ALA A 77 -1.36 33.16 -21.54
CA ALA A 77 -0.42 32.04 -21.53
C ALA A 77 1.06 32.50 -21.47
N LEU A 78 1.87 31.79 -20.69
CA LEU A 78 3.34 31.78 -20.80
C LEU A 78 3.77 30.37 -21.19
N SER A 79 4.52 30.29 -22.29
CA SER A 79 5.26 29.12 -22.75
C SER A 79 6.55 29.00 -21.94
N GLU A 80 6.87 27.80 -21.47
CA GLU A 80 8.20 27.47 -20.96
C GLU A 80 8.90 26.60 -22.03
N ASP A 81 10.06 27.06 -22.48
CA ASP A 81 11.01 26.35 -23.33
C ASP A 81 11.80 25.37 -22.44
N GLU A 82 11.89 24.10 -22.82
CA GLU A 82 12.84 23.14 -22.23
C GLU A 82 14.09 23.04 -23.11
N GLU A 83 15.26 23.16 -22.49
CA GLU A 83 16.58 23.05 -23.12
C GLU A 83 16.96 21.57 -23.30
N GLU A 84 17.22 21.17 -24.55
CA GLU A 84 17.80 19.88 -24.91
C GLU A 84 19.31 19.82 -24.56
N GLU A 85 19.74 18.79 -23.84
CA GLU A 85 21.14 18.33 -23.86
C GLU A 85 21.25 17.02 -24.65
N GLU A 86 21.69 17.10 -25.90
CA GLU A 86 22.23 15.96 -26.65
C GLU A 86 23.59 15.55 -26.06
N GLN A 87 23.79 14.25 -25.82
CA GLN A 87 25.13 13.68 -25.86
C GLN A 87 25.15 12.35 -26.59
N SER A 88 25.72 12.39 -27.80
CA SER A 88 26.07 11.27 -28.63
C SER A 88 27.18 10.41 -27.99
N GLY A 89 27.00 9.09 -27.99
CA GLY A 89 28.07 8.13 -27.73
C GLY A 89 27.78 6.79 -28.39
N SER A 90 28.40 6.51 -29.55
CA SER A 90 28.33 5.20 -30.19
C SER A 90 29.36 4.24 -29.58
N VAL A 91 28.96 3.03 -29.16
CA VAL A 91 29.84 1.84 -29.18
C VAL A 91 29.01 0.59 -29.51
N ASP A 92 29.52 -0.16 -30.48
CA ASP A 92 29.03 -1.40 -31.08
C ASP A 92 29.51 -2.66 -30.32
N ARG A 93 28.56 -3.52 -29.86
CA ARG A 93 28.49 -5.00 -30.01
C ARG A 93 27.56 -5.67 -28.97
N GLY A 94 26.59 -6.48 -29.42
CA GLY A 94 25.60 -7.23 -28.61
C GLY A 94 26.01 -8.66 -28.18
N PRO A 95 25.09 -9.61 -27.94
CA PRO A 95 23.60 -9.57 -27.85
C PRO A 95 23.09 -9.85 -26.40
N GLU A 96 21.86 -9.60 -25.96
CA GLU A 96 20.57 -10.09 -26.49
C GLU A 96 19.42 -9.12 -26.11
N SER A 97 18.66 -8.67 -27.12
CA SER A 97 17.39 -7.93 -27.02
C SER A 97 16.20 -8.90 -26.98
N ILE A 98 15.02 -8.47 -26.50
CA ILE A 98 13.79 -9.29 -26.61
C ILE A 98 13.52 -9.55 -28.10
N PRO A 99 13.49 -10.83 -28.54
CA PRO A 99 13.39 -11.13 -29.96
C PRO A 99 12.08 -10.61 -30.56
N GLU A 100 12.18 -9.98 -31.73
CA GLU A 100 11.01 -9.59 -32.50
C GLU A 100 10.24 -10.85 -32.93
N ALA A 101 8.94 -10.87 -32.64
CA ALA A 101 8.06 -11.93 -33.10
C ALA A 101 7.68 -11.72 -34.56
N SER A 102 7.60 -12.80 -35.35
CA SER A 102 7.17 -12.77 -36.74
C SER A 102 5.66 -12.83 -36.90
N ASP A 103 4.94 -13.35 -35.90
CA ASP A 103 3.48 -13.34 -35.81
C ASP A 103 2.96 -13.22 -34.37
N MET A 104 1.66 -12.92 -34.21
CA MET A 104 1.04 -12.72 -32.88
C MET A 104 1.05 -13.99 -32.02
N LYS A 105 1.07 -15.18 -32.64
CA LYS A 105 1.11 -16.43 -31.91
C LYS A 105 2.50 -16.64 -31.30
N GLU A 106 3.55 -16.34 -32.06
CA GLU A 106 4.93 -16.34 -31.60
C GLU A 106 5.14 -15.30 -30.49
N ALA A 107 4.54 -14.10 -30.59
CA ALA A 107 4.60 -13.10 -29.53
C ALA A 107 3.98 -13.60 -28.21
N MET A 108 2.86 -14.34 -28.28
CA MET A 108 2.21 -14.94 -27.11
C MET A 108 3.02 -16.08 -26.46
N GLU A 109 3.95 -16.70 -27.19
CA GLU A 109 4.85 -17.75 -26.68
C GLU A 109 6.14 -17.16 -26.10
N ILE A 110 6.75 -16.18 -26.79
CA ILE A 110 8.05 -15.59 -26.40
C ILE A 110 7.90 -14.62 -25.22
N MET A 111 6.94 -13.69 -25.29
CA MET A 111 6.87 -12.56 -24.35
C MET A 111 6.73 -13.00 -22.88
N PRO A 112 5.90 -14.00 -22.51
CA PRO A 112 5.78 -14.46 -21.13
C PRO A 112 7.02 -15.18 -20.57
N GLU A 113 7.88 -15.73 -21.44
CA GLU A 113 9.14 -16.36 -21.02
C GLU A 113 10.26 -15.33 -20.83
N THR A 114 10.19 -14.19 -21.54
CA THR A 114 11.20 -13.13 -21.49
C THR A 114 10.87 -11.98 -20.55
N LEU A 115 9.59 -11.78 -20.20
CA LEU A 115 9.13 -10.65 -19.40
C LEU A 115 8.31 -11.11 -18.18
N GLU A 116 8.73 -10.68 -16.99
CA GLU A 116 7.90 -10.78 -15.79
C GLU A 116 6.86 -9.66 -15.77
N TYR A 117 5.59 -10.00 -15.52
CA TYR A 117 4.52 -9.02 -15.37
C TYR A 117 3.63 -9.35 -14.18
N GLY A 118 3.03 -8.32 -13.61
CA GLY A 118 2.11 -8.44 -12.47
C GLY A 118 1.16 -7.27 -12.39
N ILE A 119 -0.01 -7.50 -11.81
CA ILE A 119 -1.01 -6.46 -11.58
C ILE A 119 -0.95 -6.07 -10.10
N ILE A 120 -0.69 -4.79 -9.83
CA ILE A 120 -0.64 -4.23 -8.48
C ILE A 120 -1.94 -3.45 -8.23
N ASN A 121 -2.57 -3.70 -7.08
CA ASN A 121 -3.76 -2.95 -6.66
C ASN A 121 -3.38 -1.65 -5.95
N ALA A 122 -4.34 -0.73 -5.78
CA ALA A 122 -4.11 0.52 -5.05
C ALA A 122 -3.73 0.32 -3.57
N HIS A 123 -3.94 -0.89 -3.02
CA HIS A 123 -3.61 -1.26 -1.64
C HIS A 123 -2.31 -2.08 -1.57
N VAL A 124 -1.21 -1.49 -2.05
CA VAL A 124 0.09 -2.16 -2.25
C VAL A 124 0.58 -2.93 -1.02
N LEU A 125 0.39 -2.39 0.20
CA LEU A 125 0.79 -3.06 1.44
C LEU A 125 -0.03 -4.32 1.74
N HIS A 126 -1.34 -4.29 1.48
CA HIS A 126 -2.21 -5.46 1.60
C HIS A 126 -1.82 -6.53 0.59
N LEU A 127 -1.52 -6.13 -0.65
CA LEU A 127 -1.05 -7.03 -1.70
C LEU A 127 0.29 -7.67 -1.31
N LEU A 128 1.27 -6.87 -0.90
CA LEU A 128 2.60 -7.34 -0.51
C LEU A 128 2.51 -8.35 0.64
N ARG A 129 1.71 -8.05 1.67
CA ARG A 129 1.42 -8.99 2.76
C ARG A 129 0.76 -10.27 2.25
N GLY A 130 -0.24 -10.15 1.38
CA GLY A 130 -0.93 -11.29 0.77
C GLY A 130 0.03 -12.20 0.03
N ILE A 131 0.88 -11.65 -0.84
CA ILE A 131 1.88 -12.38 -1.62
C ILE A 131 2.87 -13.09 -0.69
N ILE A 132 3.43 -12.39 0.30
CA ILE A 132 4.39 -12.99 1.23
C ILE A 132 3.74 -14.12 2.05
N CYS A 133 2.54 -13.89 2.60
CA CYS A 133 1.90 -14.82 3.52
C CYS A 133 1.22 -16.01 2.84
N GLN A 134 0.66 -15.81 1.65
CA GLN A 134 -0.16 -16.83 0.97
C GLN A 134 0.59 -17.56 -0.14
N VAL A 135 1.64 -16.95 -0.72
CA VAL A 135 2.41 -17.54 -1.82
C VAL A 135 3.79 -17.96 -1.34
N PHE A 136 4.61 -17.01 -0.89
CA PHE A 136 6.02 -17.30 -0.61
C PHE A 136 6.25 -18.10 0.67
N LEU A 137 5.59 -17.76 1.79
CA LEU A 137 5.73 -18.52 3.04
C LEU A 137 5.33 -20.00 2.88
N PRO A 138 4.17 -20.35 2.29
CA PRO A 138 3.82 -21.74 2.02
C PRO A 138 4.78 -22.43 1.05
N ALA A 139 5.19 -21.76 -0.04
CA ALA A 139 6.11 -22.35 -1.02
C ALA A 139 7.49 -22.68 -0.42
N LEU A 140 8.00 -21.79 0.44
CA LEU A 140 9.29 -21.97 1.10
C LEU A 140 9.22 -22.99 2.26
N SER A 141 8.10 -23.06 2.97
CA SER A 141 7.87 -24.06 4.02
C SER A 141 7.58 -25.46 3.45
N PHE A 142 6.90 -25.59 2.31
CA PHE A 142 6.66 -26.88 1.65
C PHE A 142 7.97 -27.61 1.30
N ASN A 143 9.02 -26.86 0.95
CA ASN A 143 10.34 -27.41 0.72
C ASN A 143 11.00 -28.01 1.98
N GLN A 144 10.53 -27.71 3.20
CA GLN A 144 10.98 -28.35 4.44
C GLN A 144 10.55 -29.83 4.49
N HIS A 145 9.30 -30.12 4.17
CA HIS A 145 8.75 -31.49 4.23
C HIS A 145 9.33 -32.43 3.17
N LYS A 146 9.74 -31.90 2.01
CA LYS A 146 10.40 -32.70 0.96
C LYS A 146 11.82 -33.11 1.34
N THR A 147 12.55 -32.29 2.11
CA THR A 147 13.89 -32.63 2.62
C THR A 147 13.83 -33.62 3.79
N ASP A 148 12.78 -33.55 4.61
CA ASP A 148 12.59 -34.48 5.74
C ASP A 148 12.07 -35.86 5.32
N MET A 149 11.27 -35.95 4.25
CA MET A 149 10.81 -37.26 3.73
C MET A 149 11.95 -38.14 3.22
N THR A 150 13.11 -37.58 2.88
CA THR A 150 14.31 -38.37 2.53
C THR A 150 15.07 -38.92 3.76
N LEU A 151 14.74 -38.48 4.98
CA LEU A 151 15.40 -38.89 6.23
C LEU A 151 14.49 -39.75 7.15
N GLY A 152 13.23 -39.98 6.78
CA GLY A 152 12.26 -40.70 7.60
C GLY A 152 11.61 -41.90 6.90
N VAL A 153 12.36 -42.98 6.66
CA VAL A 153 11.76 -44.29 6.34
C VAL A 153 11.87 -45.21 7.56
N PRO A 154 10.74 -45.61 8.19
CA PRO A 154 10.73 -46.75 9.09
C PRO A 154 10.74 -48.06 8.27
N SER A 155 11.66 -48.94 8.64
CA SER A 155 11.85 -50.30 8.13
C SER A 155 10.55 -51.11 7.96
N ALA A 156 10.28 -51.56 6.73
CA ALA A 156 9.49 -52.77 6.44
C ALA A 156 9.87 -53.37 5.06
N LYS A 157 10.92 -54.21 5.07
CA LYS A 157 11.30 -55.38 4.23
C LYS A 157 10.99 -55.50 2.71
N PRO A 158 11.80 -56.30 1.98
CA PRO A 158 12.34 -55.94 0.66
C PRO A 158 11.61 -56.60 -0.52
N SER A 159 11.72 -55.99 -1.69
CA SER A 159 11.63 -56.68 -2.98
C SER A 159 12.51 -55.96 -3.99
N ASP A 160 13.38 -56.74 -4.63
CA ASP A 160 14.33 -56.41 -5.70
C ASP A 160 13.83 -55.35 -6.68
N SER A 161 14.66 -54.36 -7.02
CA SER A 161 15.56 -54.49 -8.17
C SER A 161 16.19 -53.15 -8.61
N PHE A 162 17.45 -53.25 -9.03
CA PHE A 162 18.27 -52.29 -9.79
C PHE A 162 18.94 -51.12 -9.04
N LEU A 163 20.14 -51.42 -8.57
CA LEU A 163 21.22 -50.49 -8.28
C LEU A 163 21.72 -49.83 -9.57
N TYR A 164 21.55 -48.51 -9.67
CA TYR A 164 22.49 -47.66 -10.40
C TYR A 164 23.17 -46.76 -9.37
N ASP A 165 24.45 -47.03 -9.24
CA ASP A 165 25.45 -46.32 -8.47
C ASP A 165 25.44 -44.83 -8.85
N ARG A 166 25.18 -43.95 -7.89
CA ARG A 166 25.57 -42.54 -7.98
C ARG A 166 26.14 -42.12 -6.65
N ASP A 167 27.45 -41.94 -6.68
CA ASP A 167 28.33 -41.44 -5.62
C ASP A 167 27.61 -40.51 -4.63
N LEU A 168 27.52 -40.98 -3.38
CA LEU A 168 27.27 -40.15 -2.21
C LEU A 168 28.61 -39.57 -1.76
N SER A 169 28.93 -38.37 -2.23
CA SER A 169 30.03 -37.56 -1.69
C SER A 169 29.60 -36.09 -1.52
N GLY A 170 28.50 -35.86 -0.82
CA GLY A 170 28.18 -34.57 -0.21
C GLY A 170 28.19 -34.72 1.31
N GLU A 171 29.08 -34.01 1.99
CA GLU A 171 29.27 -34.12 3.44
C GLU A 171 27.99 -33.70 4.21
N PRO A 172 27.67 -34.34 5.35
CA PRO A 172 26.50 -34.00 6.18
C PRO A 172 26.52 -32.57 6.76
N VAL A 173 27.65 -31.85 6.62
CA VAL A 173 27.84 -30.48 7.10
C VAL A 173 27.17 -29.44 6.19
N GLU A 174 27.16 -29.67 4.86
CA GLU A 174 26.56 -28.74 3.88
C GLU A 174 25.02 -28.75 3.94
N TYR A 175 24.41 -29.90 4.23
CA TYR A 175 22.95 -29.96 4.36
C TYR A 175 22.44 -29.25 5.61
N HIS A 176 23.20 -29.30 6.71
CA HIS A 176 22.85 -28.61 7.94
C HIS A 176 22.99 -27.09 7.79
N SER A 177 24.02 -26.61 7.10
CA SER A 177 24.17 -25.17 6.83
C SER A 177 23.06 -24.62 5.92
N VAL A 178 22.65 -25.38 4.89
CA VAL A 178 21.53 -24.98 4.02
C VAL A 178 20.19 -24.95 4.76
N GLN A 179 19.95 -25.89 5.68
CA GLN A 179 18.75 -25.87 6.54
C GLN A 179 18.74 -24.65 7.46
N LEU A 180 19.87 -24.33 8.10
CA LEU A 180 19.99 -23.15 8.96
C LEU A 180 19.77 -21.84 8.21
N ILE A 181 20.35 -21.71 7.00
CA ILE A 181 20.16 -20.53 6.14
C ILE A 181 18.69 -20.38 5.74
N ARG A 182 18.03 -21.48 5.38
CA ARG A 182 16.60 -21.48 5.02
C ARG A 182 15.71 -21.09 6.19
N ASP A 183 15.95 -21.64 7.38
CA ASP A 183 15.15 -21.36 8.56
C ASP A 183 15.38 -19.92 9.06
N GLU A 184 16.61 -19.41 8.95
CA GLU A 184 16.94 -18.00 9.18
C GLU A 184 16.20 -17.09 8.18
N PHE A 185 16.21 -17.43 6.90
CA PHE A 185 15.49 -16.69 5.86
C PHE A 185 13.98 -16.68 6.10
N LEU A 186 13.38 -17.83 6.42
CA LEU A 186 11.96 -17.95 6.77
C LEU A 186 11.61 -17.11 8.01
N MET A 187 12.46 -17.15 9.04
CA MET A 187 12.27 -16.34 10.24
C MET A 187 12.36 -14.84 9.92
N ASN A 188 13.28 -14.43 9.06
CA ASN A 188 13.40 -13.04 8.62
C ASN A 188 12.21 -12.61 7.75
N LEU A 189 11.71 -13.47 6.86
CA LEU A 189 10.52 -13.22 6.05
C LEU A 189 9.26 -13.10 6.92
N GLN A 190 9.13 -13.93 7.95
CA GLN A 190 8.04 -13.82 8.93
C GLN A 190 8.12 -12.52 9.74
N LYS A 191 9.32 -12.10 10.15
CA LYS A 191 9.54 -10.79 10.80
C LYS A 191 9.17 -9.64 9.87
N PHE A 192 9.52 -9.73 8.60
CA PHE A 192 9.17 -8.73 7.60
C PHE A 192 7.65 -8.63 7.38
N ALA A 193 6.95 -9.77 7.26
CA ALA A 193 5.49 -9.82 7.20
C ALA A 193 4.84 -9.16 8.43
N ASN A 194 5.38 -9.42 9.63
CA ASN A 194 4.92 -8.80 10.87
C ASN A 194 5.21 -7.29 10.90
N SER A 195 6.31 -6.84 10.30
CA SER A 195 6.63 -5.42 10.14
C SER A 195 5.63 -4.74 9.21
N ILE A 196 5.33 -5.32 8.06
CA ILE A 196 4.30 -4.82 7.13
C ILE A 196 2.95 -4.72 7.83
N GLN A 197 2.55 -5.76 8.57
CA GLN A 197 1.30 -5.76 9.35
C GLN A 197 1.25 -4.60 10.35
N ARG A 198 2.36 -4.31 11.03
CA ARG A 198 2.45 -3.20 11.98
C ARG A 198 2.39 -1.85 11.27
N THR A 199 3.10 -1.70 10.15
CA THR A 199 3.06 -0.48 9.33
C THR A 199 1.67 -0.25 8.76
N MET A 200 0.95 -1.29 8.33
CA MET A 200 -0.45 -1.19 7.92
C MET A 200 -1.33 -0.71 9.07
N GLN A 201 -1.20 -1.29 10.26
CA GLN A 201 -1.93 -0.86 11.46
C GLN A 201 -1.60 0.60 11.84
N GLN A 202 -0.35 1.03 11.66
CA GLN A 202 0.09 2.40 11.92
C GLN A 202 -0.45 3.39 10.88
N LEU A 203 -0.45 3.03 9.59
CA LEU A 203 -0.95 3.85 8.49
C LEU A 203 -2.47 3.94 8.46
N GLU A 204 -3.16 2.85 8.79
CA GLU A 204 -4.63 2.82 8.92
C GLU A 204 -5.09 3.51 10.20
N GLY A 205 -4.20 3.75 11.17
CA GLY A 205 -4.50 4.39 12.45
C GLY A 205 -5.60 3.68 13.25
N GLU A 206 -5.96 2.44 12.89
CA GLU A 206 -7.25 1.86 13.22
C GLU A 206 -7.21 1.25 14.63
N ILE A 207 -7.41 2.10 15.63
CA ILE A 207 -7.71 1.68 17.00
C ILE A 207 -9.10 1.05 16.96
N LYS A 208 -9.16 -0.29 17.00
CA LYS A 208 -10.41 -1.05 16.97
C LYS A 208 -10.93 -1.34 18.36
N LEU A 209 -12.20 -1.01 18.58
CA LEU A 209 -12.93 -1.42 19.77
C LEU A 209 -13.13 -2.94 19.76
N GLU A 210 -12.71 -3.60 20.85
CA GLU A 210 -12.85 -5.05 21.02
C GLU A 210 -14.32 -5.45 21.15
N MET A 211 -14.89 -6.13 20.17
CA MET A 211 -16.29 -6.55 20.25
C MET A 211 -16.50 -7.61 21.35
N PRO A 212 -17.64 -7.61 22.05
CA PRO A 212 -17.93 -8.61 23.06
C PRO A 212 -17.97 -10.00 22.43
N SER A 213 -17.46 -11.00 23.15
CA SER A 213 -17.43 -12.41 22.72
C SER A 213 -18.75 -13.14 22.90
N ILE A 214 -19.71 -12.52 23.60
CA ILE A 214 -21.03 -13.08 23.90
C ILE A 214 -22.07 -12.68 22.84
N SER A 215 -23.06 -13.54 22.64
CA SER A 215 -24.18 -13.23 21.76
C SER A 215 -25.04 -12.12 22.38
N LEU A 216 -25.27 -11.05 21.63
CA LEU A 216 -26.20 -9.98 22.00
C LEU A 216 -27.60 -10.22 21.45
N GLU A 217 -27.99 -11.47 21.22
CA GLU A 217 -29.34 -11.82 20.75
C GLU A 217 -30.34 -11.67 21.91
N GLY A 218 -31.33 -10.77 21.75
CA GLY A 218 -32.32 -10.48 22.79
C GLY A 218 -32.63 -8.99 22.94
N GLU A 219 -33.66 -8.68 23.73
CA GLU A 219 -33.98 -7.30 24.12
C GLU A 219 -33.01 -6.79 25.18
N VAL A 220 -32.78 -5.47 25.20
CA VAL A 220 -31.87 -4.81 26.14
C VAL A 220 -32.23 -5.15 27.60
N SER A 221 -33.53 -5.15 27.92
CA SER A 221 -34.04 -5.50 29.25
C SER A 221 -33.67 -6.90 29.72
N ASN A 222 -33.72 -7.89 28.82
CA ASN A 222 -33.38 -9.27 29.15
C ASN A 222 -31.88 -9.43 29.42
N LEU A 223 -31.05 -8.75 28.62
CA LEU A 223 -29.59 -8.75 28.77
C LEU A 223 -29.16 -7.99 30.04
N ALA A 224 -29.85 -6.89 30.37
CA ALA A 224 -29.60 -6.09 31.56
C ALA A 224 -30.03 -6.79 32.87
N ALA A 225 -30.99 -7.70 32.80
CA ALA A 225 -31.45 -8.49 33.94
C ALA A 225 -30.55 -9.69 34.27
N ASP A 226 -29.65 -10.08 33.36
CA ASP A 226 -28.72 -11.21 33.54
C ASP A 226 -27.35 -10.72 34.07
N PRO A 227 -27.01 -11.02 35.35
CA PRO A 227 -25.79 -10.51 35.96
C PRO A 227 -24.49 -10.98 35.28
N ASP A 228 -24.46 -12.21 34.76
CA ASP A 228 -23.25 -12.78 34.13
C ASP A 228 -22.98 -12.10 32.78
N THR A 229 -24.05 -11.80 32.03
CA THR A 229 -23.99 -11.00 30.81
C THR A 229 -23.52 -9.58 31.11
N VAL A 230 -24.10 -8.91 32.11
CA VAL A 230 -23.73 -7.54 32.49
C VAL A 230 -22.26 -7.47 32.90
N GLU A 231 -21.75 -8.38 33.73
CA GLU A 231 -20.33 -8.41 34.13
C GLU A 231 -19.40 -8.50 32.92
N THR A 232 -19.74 -9.36 31.96
CA THR A 232 -18.96 -9.52 30.72
C THR A 232 -18.96 -8.24 29.88
N LEU A 233 -20.12 -7.58 29.78
CA LEU A 233 -20.26 -6.32 29.04
C LEU A 233 -19.57 -5.15 29.75
N GLU A 234 -19.58 -5.11 31.08
CA GLU A 234 -18.84 -4.11 31.85
C GLU A 234 -17.33 -4.23 31.59
N GLN A 235 -16.79 -5.45 31.56
CA GLN A 235 -15.38 -5.66 31.23
C GLN A 235 -15.05 -5.21 29.79
N CYS A 236 -15.94 -5.47 28.85
CA CYS A 236 -15.82 -5.02 27.46
C CYS A 236 -15.81 -3.48 27.37
N VAL A 237 -16.73 -2.81 28.07
CA VAL A 237 -16.79 -1.34 28.11
C VAL A 237 -15.56 -0.75 28.81
N ILE A 238 -15.05 -1.35 29.88
CA ILE A 238 -13.80 -0.90 30.53
C ILE A 238 -12.64 -0.92 29.52
N ASN A 239 -12.53 -1.98 28.70
CA ASN A 239 -11.52 -2.06 27.66
C ASN A 239 -11.70 -0.95 26.62
N TRP A 240 -12.94 -0.68 26.18
CA TRP A 240 -13.23 0.42 25.26
C TRP A 240 -12.84 1.78 25.84
N LEU A 241 -13.16 2.05 27.11
CA LEU A 241 -12.80 3.31 27.76
C LEU A 241 -11.29 3.51 27.80
N ASN A 242 -10.53 2.46 28.13
CA ASN A 242 -9.07 2.51 28.11
C ASN A 242 -8.52 2.74 26.70
N GLN A 243 -9.05 2.03 25.69
CA GLN A 243 -8.65 2.18 24.29
C GLN A 243 -8.92 3.60 23.77
N ILE A 244 -10.11 4.13 24.04
CA ILE A 244 -10.50 5.49 23.63
C ILE A 244 -9.63 6.53 24.34
N SER A 245 -9.43 6.38 25.65
CA SER A 245 -8.64 7.36 26.41
C SER A 245 -7.18 7.38 25.96
N ALA A 246 -6.58 6.19 25.75
CA ALA A 246 -5.22 6.08 25.24
C ALA A 246 -5.09 6.62 23.81
N ALA A 247 -6.09 6.40 22.96
CA ALA A 247 -6.16 6.94 21.61
C ALA A 247 -6.15 8.47 21.61
N VAL A 248 -7.06 9.07 22.39
CA VAL A 248 -7.20 10.52 22.53
C VAL A 248 -5.92 11.12 23.11
N GLU A 249 -5.42 10.58 24.22
CA GLU A 249 -4.17 11.07 24.84
C GLU A 249 -2.97 10.96 23.89
N GLY A 250 -2.88 9.84 23.16
CA GLY A 250 -1.86 9.62 22.14
C GLY A 250 -1.92 10.65 21.03
N GLN A 251 -3.12 10.97 20.55
CA GLN A 251 -3.32 12.04 19.58
C GLN A 251 -2.92 13.40 20.16
N LEU A 252 -3.35 13.76 21.37
CA LEU A 252 -3.03 15.06 22.00
C LEU A 252 -1.53 15.30 22.23
N LYS A 253 -0.75 14.23 22.42
CA LYS A 253 0.72 14.31 22.58
C LYS A 253 1.46 14.53 21.25
N LYS A 254 0.85 14.24 20.11
CA LYS A 254 1.49 14.43 18.80
C LYS A 254 1.63 15.92 18.49
N THR A 255 2.74 16.25 17.85
CA THR A 255 3.01 17.57 17.24
C THR A 255 3.14 17.41 15.73
N PRO A 256 2.92 18.48 14.94
CA PRO A 256 3.15 18.47 13.51
C PRO A 256 4.57 18.00 13.18
N GLN A 257 4.70 17.16 12.15
CA GLN A 257 5.98 16.67 11.67
C GLN A 257 6.45 17.53 10.49
N GLY A 258 7.52 18.30 10.70
CA GLY A 258 8.07 19.21 9.70
C GLY A 258 7.77 20.67 9.99
N ASN A 259 8.28 21.54 9.12
CA ASN A 259 8.14 22.99 9.25
C ASN A 259 7.16 23.53 8.22
N GLY A 260 6.39 24.54 8.63
CA GLY A 260 5.51 25.29 7.73
C GLY A 260 4.08 24.78 7.65
N PRO A 261 3.23 25.49 6.88
CA PRO A 261 1.78 25.29 6.91
C PRO A 261 1.33 23.93 6.40
N LEU A 262 2.04 23.32 5.43
CA LEU A 262 1.66 22.00 4.90
C LEU A 262 1.81 20.88 5.94
N ALA A 263 2.81 20.98 6.83
CA ALA A 263 2.99 20.04 7.94
C ALA A 263 1.82 20.11 8.94
N GLU A 264 1.29 21.30 9.19
CA GLU A 264 0.11 21.50 10.04
C GLU A 264 -1.15 20.89 9.40
N ILE A 265 -1.33 21.05 8.08
CA ILE A 265 -2.45 20.47 7.35
C ILE A 265 -2.45 18.95 7.45
N GLU A 266 -1.30 18.32 7.18
CA GLU A 266 -1.19 16.87 7.23
C GLU A 266 -1.40 16.33 8.65
N PHE A 267 -0.87 17.04 9.64
CA PHE A 267 -1.10 16.73 11.05
C PHE A 267 -2.58 16.72 11.44
N TRP A 268 -3.35 17.73 11.03
CA TRP A 268 -4.79 17.77 11.30
C TRP A 268 -5.56 16.70 10.51
N ARG A 269 -5.13 16.36 9.28
CA ARG A 269 -5.69 15.25 8.50
C ARG A 269 -5.51 13.92 9.23
N GLU A 270 -4.30 13.61 9.69
CA GLU A 270 -3.99 12.38 10.43
C GLU A 270 -4.79 12.29 11.75
N ARG A 271 -4.83 13.40 12.51
CA ARG A 271 -5.59 13.47 13.76
C ARG A 271 -7.08 13.28 13.52
N ASN A 272 -7.66 13.94 12.50
CA ASN A 272 -9.06 13.77 12.13
C ASN A 272 -9.35 12.32 11.69
N ALA A 273 -8.49 11.71 10.87
CA ALA A 273 -8.68 10.34 10.41
C ALA A 273 -8.76 9.36 11.60
N THR A 274 -7.85 9.48 12.56
CA THR A 274 -7.84 8.60 13.75
C THR A 274 -9.09 8.82 14.62
N LEU A 275 -9.40 10.07 14.98
CA LEU A 275 -10.49 10.37 15.91
C LEU A 275 -11.87 10.14 15.28
N SER A 276 -12.04 10.42 13.99
CA SER A 276 -13.29 10.14 13.27
C SER A 276 -13.56 8.65 13.13
N ALA A 277 -12.54 7.84 12.78
CA ALA A 277 -12.69 6.38 12.70
C ALA A 277 -13.10 5.78 14.05
N LEU A 278 -12.47 6.22 15.14
CA LEU A 278 -12.83 5.78 16.49
C LEU A 278 -14.23 6.26 16.90
N TYR A 279 -14.60 7.49 16.57
CA TYR A 279 -15.94 8.01 16.83
C TYR A 279 -17.02 7.23 16.07
N GLU A 280 -16.80 6.89 14.80
CA GLU A 280 -17.75 6.08 14.02
C GLU A 280 -17.92 4.67 14.60
N GLN A 281 -16.86 4.07 15.17
CA GLN A 281 -16.98 2.79 15.87
C GLN A 281 -17.94 2.86 17.07
N THR A 282 -17.99 3.98 17.80
CA THR A 282 -18.95 4.16 18.90
C THR A 282 -20.41 4.16 18.43
N LYS A 283 -20.64 4.39 17.14
CA LYS A 283 -21.96 4.35 16.51
C LYS A 283 -22.32 2.98 15.95
N LEU A 284 -21.43 1.97 16.00
CA LEU A 284 -21.79 0.65 15.52
C LEU A 284 -23.00 0.09 16.28
N PRO A 285 -23.94 -0.64 15.62
CA PRO A 285 -25.14 -1.16 16.28
C PRO A 285 -24.84 -2.00 17.51
N THR A 286 -23.82 -2.87 17.41
CA THR A 286 -23.34 -3.70 18.51
C THR A 286 -22.87 -2.85 19.69
N VAL A 287 -22.05 -1.82 19.43
CA VAL A 287 -21.54 -0.93 20.47
C VAL A 287 -22.69 -0.17 21.14
N ARG A 288 -23.58 0.44 20.35
CA ARG A 288 -24.78 1.12 20.89
C ARG A 288 -25.61 0.19 21.77
N LYS A 289 -25.86 -1.04 21.33
CA LYS A 289 -26.62 -2.01 22.10
C LYS A 289 -25.97 -2.34 23.44
N VAL A 290 -24.65 -2.54 23.48
CA VAL A 290 -23.92 -2.76 24.74
C VAL A 290 -24.07 -1.55 25.67
N LEU A 291 -23.91 -0.33 25.16
CA LEU A 291 -24.06 0.88 25.97
C LEU A 291 -25.48 1.03 26.52
N ASP A 292 -26.50 0.65 25.76
CA ASP A 292 -27.89 0.67 26.22
C ASP A 292 -28.14 -0.38 27.32
N VAL A 293 -27.56 -1.58 27.21
CA VAL A 293 -27.63 -2.61 28.27
C VAL A 293 -26.98 -2.11 29.56
N ILE A 294 -25.78 -1.53 29.48
CA ILE A 294 -25.07 -0.99 30.65
C ILE A 294 -25.83 0.17 31.31
N ARG A 295 -26.58 0.95 30.53
CA ARG A 295 -27.46 2.01 31.06
C ARG A 295 -28.71 1.44 31.72
N GLU A 296 -29.32 0.42 31.14
CA GLU A 296 -30.53 -0.20 31.68
C GLU A 296 -30.23 -1.06 32.92
N SER A 297 -29.02 -1.62 33.03
CA SER A 297 -28.60 -2.41 34.19
C SER A 297 -28.21 -1.58 35.43
N ASP A 298 -28.42 -0.25 35.40
CA ASP A 298 -28.01 0.69 36.46
C ASP A 298 -26.52 0.56 36.86
N SER A 299 -25.65 0.23 35.90
CA SER A 299 -24.21 0.07 36.16
C SER A 299 -23.55 1.39 36.59
N LEU A 300 -22.67 1.32 37.58
CA LEU A 300 -21.86 2.46 38.01
C LEU A 300 -20.87 2.93 36.92
N LEU A 301 -20.61 2.10 35.91
CA LEU A 301 -19.70 2.40 34.81
C LEU A 301 -20.21 3.56 33.94
N VAL A 302 -21.52 3.80 33.90
CA VAL A 302 -22.16 4.89 33.14
C VAL A 302 -21.55 6.25 33.50
N ALA A 303 -21.15 6.46 34.77
CA ALA A 303 -20.55 7.70 35.24
C ALA A 303 -19.19 8.00 34.57
N ASN A 304 -18.42 6.96 34.24
CA ASN A 304 -17.12 7.09 33.58
C ASN A 304 -17.24 7.06 32.05
N LEU A 305 -18.30 6.43 31.53
CA LEU A 305 -18.55 6.31 30.10
C LEU A 305 -18.81 7.66 29.43
N GLN A 306 -19.70 8.49 30.00
CA GLN A 306 -20.11 9.74 29.38
C GLN A 306 -18.95 10.75 29.19
N PRO A 307 -18.08 10.98 30.18
CA PRO A 307 -16.92 11.87 30.01
C PRO A 307 -15.99 11.45 28.88
N VAL A 308 -15.65 10.16 28.79
CA VAL A 308 -14.73 9.65 27.76
C VAL A 308 -15.32 9.80 26.35
N LEU A 309 -16.60 9.47 26.17
CA LEU A 309 -17.27 9.64 24.87
C LEU A 309 -17.43 11.12 24.49
N ALA A 310 -17.72 11.98 25.46
CA ALA A 310 -17.83 13.42 25.23
C ALA A 310 -16.48 14.04 24.84
N GLU A 311 -15.39 13.59 25.45
CA GLU A 311 -14.04 14.03 25.12
C GLU A 311 -13.63 13.59 23.70
N LEU A 312 -13.88 12.32 23.34
CA LEU A 312 -13.68 11.83 21.98
C LEU A 312 -14.46 12.67 20.96
N PHE A 313 -15.75 12.92 21.23
CA PHE A 313 -16.59 13.71 20.34
C PHE A 313 -16.06 15.14 20.18
N LYS A 314 -15.67 15.79 21.29
CA LYS A 314 -15.09 17.14 21.28
C LYS A 314 -13.88 17.21 20.35
N TYR A 315 -12.89 16.35 20.53
CA TYR A 315 -11.67 16.39 19.72
C TYR A 315 -11.87 15.93 18.28
N HIS A 316 -12.82 15.02 18.04
CA HIS A 316 -13.23 14.66 16.69
C HIS A 316 -13.79 15.87 15.93
N ILE A 317 -14.72 16.61 16.53
CA ILE A 317 -15.30 17.81 15.92
C ILE A 317 -14.23 18.88 15.68
N GLU A 318 -13.37 19.13 16.67
CA GLU A 318 -12.26 20.08 16.52
C GLU A 318 -11.35 19.71 15.34
N ALA A 319 -10.92 18.44 15.25
CA ALA A 319 -10.06 17.99 14.15
C ALA A 319 -10.77 18.06 12.79
N SER A 320 -12.06 17.69 12.73
CA SER A 320 -12.88 17.78 11.52
C SER A 320 -13.02 19.21 11.02
N ASP A 321 -13.30 20.14 11.94
CA ASP A 321 -13.44 21.56 11.63
C ASP A 321 -12.10 22.16 11.16
N ASN A 322 -11.01 21.84 11.85
CA ASN A 322 -9.67 22.29 11.47
C ASN A 322 -9.28 21.80 10.07
N VAL A 323 -9.52 20.52 9.74
CA VAL A 323 -9.29 20.01 8.38
C VAL A 323 -10.13 20.78 7.36
N ARG A 324 -11.41 21.03 7.66
CA ARG A 324 -12.29 21.78 6.75
C ARG A 324 -11.76 23.19 6.49
N PHE A 325 -11.35 23.91 7.53
CA PHE A 325 -10.81 25.27 7.38
C PHE A 325 -9.45 25.27 6.67
N LEU A 326 -8.55 24.38 7.05
CA LEU A 326 -7.22 24.28 6.47
C LEU A 326 -7.25 23.90 4.99
N SER A 327 -8.20 23.05 4.58
CA SER A 327 -8.39 22.69 3.17
C SER A 327 -8.70 23.91 2.28
N THR A 328 -9.34 24.95 2.82
CA THR A 328 -9.64 26.18 2.05
C THR A 328 -8.39 27.01 1.71
N VAL A 329 -7.34 26.91 2.52
CA VAL A 329 -6.10 27.69 2.36
C VAL A 329 -4.96 26.86 1.77
N GLU A 330 -5.10 25.54 1.71
CA GLU A 330 -4.09 24.59 1.24
C GLU A 330 -3.52 24.95 -0.14
N ARG A 331 -4.39 25.34 -1.09
CA ARG A 331 -3.98 25.73 -2.45
C ARG A 331 -2.98 26.88 -2.44
N HIS A 332 -3.09 27.83 -1.52
CA HIS A 332 -2.18 28.98 -1.43
C HIS A 332 -0.80 28.61 -0.85
N PHE A 333 -0.70 27.51 -0.11
CA PHE A 333 0.57 27.03 0.44
C PHE A 333 1.34 26.12 -0.52
N LYS A 334 0.64 25.45 -1.46
CA LYS A 334 1.29 24.64 -2.51
C LYS A 334 1.99 25.49 -3.59
N VAL A 335 1.64 26.76 -3.75
CA VAL A 335 2.08 27.64 -4.86
C VAL A 335 3.41 28.39 -4.61
N ARG A 336 4.19 28.09 -3.55
CA ARG A 336 5.53 28.71 -3.39
C ARG A 336 6.60 27.76 -2.87
N PRO A 337 7.46 27.29 -3.80
CA PRO A 337 8.89 27.34 -3.52
C PRO A 337 9.77 27.75 -4.73
N VAL A 338 9.44 28.81 -5.50
CA VAL A 338 10.39 29.29 -6.56
C VAL A 338 10.66 30.80 -6.60
N LEU A 339 9.81 31.70 -6.10
CA LEU A 339 10.01 33.14 -6.29
C LEU A 339 10.58 33.92 -5.09
N CYS A 340 11.65 33.42 -4.47
CA CYS A 340 12.39 34.22 -3.47
C CYS A 340 13.88 33.91 -3.37
N LEU A 341 14.61 33.92 -4.50
CA LEU A 341 16.07 34.08 -4.51
C LEU A 341 16.55 34.97 -5.68
N THR A 342 15.99 36.17 -5.84
CA THR A 342 16.65 37.20 -6.68
C THR A 342 16.43 38.61 -6.12
N GLN A 343 17.13 38.93 -5.04
CA GLN A 343 17.65 40.28 -4.85
C GLN A 343 18.75 40.31 -3.80
N SER A 344 20.00 40.17 -4.25
CA SER A 344 21.16 40.96 -3.79
C SER A 344 22.45 40.40 -4.39
N ALA A 345 22.59 40.48 -5.71
CA ALA A 345 23.89 40.53 -6.35
C ALA A 345 23.71 41.21 -7.72
N LEU A 346 24.46 42.30 -7.92
CA LEU A 346 24.62 43.11 -9.15
C LEU A 346 23.87 44.44 -9.17
N GLY A 347 24.49 45.43 -8.53
CA GLY A 347 24.42 46.84 -8.89
C GLY A 347 25.82 47.42 -8.78
N GLY A 348 26.63 47.24 -9.84
CA GLY A 348 27.95 47.85 -9.93
C GLY A 348 27.88 49.37 -10.10
N GLY A 349 28.79 50.06 -9.41
CA GLY A 349 29.51 51.27 -9.82
C GLY A 349 28.76 52.54 -10.25
N CYS A 350 28.91 53.63 -9.48
CA CYS A 350 29.49 54.89 -9.97
C CYS A 350 29.66 55.97 -8.87
N HIS A 351 30.83 56.62 -8.90
CA HIS A 351 31.24 57.92 -8.33
C HIS A 351 31.32 58.05 -6.79
N MET A 352 32.37 58.63 -6.21
CA MET A 352 33.31 59.66 -6.69
C MET A 352 34.75 59.39 -6.24
#